data_AF-A0A7V2LLH9-F1
#
_entry.id   AF-A0A7V2LLH9-F1
#
_cell.length_a   1.000
_cell.length_b   1.000
_cell.length_c   1.000
_cell.angle_alpha   90.00
_cell.angle_beta   90.00
_cell.angle_gamma   90.00
#
_symmetry.space_group_name_H-M   'P 1'
#
loop_
_entity.id
_entity.type
_entity.pdbx_description
1 polymer ?
#
loop_
_entity_poly.entity_id
_entity_poly.type
_entity_poly.pdbx_seq_one_letter_code
_entity_poly.pdbx_strand_id
1 'polypeptide(L)'
;MWFLIALLLILLAGAVVLWPFLRPQPVGAVPATGEDPRLAELYSQRDMLYQAIRDARFDLQTGKLSQEDYDQQAARLKQNAAAVLRQIDQLETQLVSPKLDAEIEAEVMSAREIPPALKKSASNGEVKRVTRASTDRFCGRCGASLRPNDVFCGKCGAPVDQ
;
A
#
# COMPACT_ATOMS: atom_id res chain seq x y z
N MET A 1 -42.34 -35.30 22.27
CA MET A 1 -41.42 -35.26 21.11
C MET A 1 -41.02 -33.83 20.72
N TRP A 2 -41.97 -32.92 20.48
CA TRP A 2 -41.66 -31.52 20.09
C TRP A 2 -40.77 -30.76 21.09
N PHE A 3 -41.00 -30.92 22.39
CA PHE A 3 -40.18 -30.29 23.43
C PHE A 3 -38.72 -30.72 23.42
N LEU A 4 -38.42 -31.97 23.02
CA LEU A 4 -37.05 -32.46 22.88
C LEU A 4 -36.36 -31.84 21.67
N ILE A 5 -37.10 -31.65 20.58
CA ILE A 5 -36.60 -30.97 19.37
C ILE A 5 -36.32 -29.50 19.66
N ALA A 6 -37.23 -28.82 20.37
CA ALA A 6 -37.04 -27.43 20.78
C ALA A 6 -35.81 -27.27 21.71
N LEU A 7 -35.65 -28.14 22.70
CA LEU A 7 -34.50 -28.13 23.61
C LEU A 7 -33.18 -28.36 22.86
N LEU A 8 -33.15 -29.32 21.93
CA LEU A 8 -31.98 -29.63 21.11
C LEU A 8 -31.57 -28.43 20.24
N LEU A 9 -32.54 -27.76 19.61
CA LEU A 9 -32.27 -26.58 18.79
C LEU A 9 -31.74 -25.40 19.62
N ILE A 10 -32.29 -25.19 20.83
CA ILE A 10 -31.79 -24.15 21.74
C ILE A 10 -30.36 -24.46 22.19
N LEU A 11 -30.06 -25.72 22.54
CA LEU A 11 -28.71 -26.13 22.91
C LEU A 11 -27.73 -26.01 21.75
N LEU A 12 -28.13 -26.36 20.53
CA LEU A 12 -27.31 -26.23 19.33
C LEU A 12 -27.03 -24.76 19.00
N ALA A 13 -28.07 -23.92 18.99
CA ALA A 13 -27.94 -22.49 18.77
C ALA A 13 -27.07 -21.84 19.86
N GLY A 14 -27.32 -22.20 21.12
CA GLY A 14 -26.52 -21.78 22.26
C GLY A 14 -25.06 -22.19 22.09
N ALA A 15 -24.79 -23.46 21.73
CA ALA A 15 -23.45 -23.96 21.48
C ALA A 15 -22.77 -23.19 20.34
N VAL A 16 -23.44 -22.94 19.22
CA VAL A 16 -22.87 -22.17 18.09
C VAL A 16 -22.52 -20.73 18.49
N VAL A 17 -23.37 -20.08 19.30
CA VAL A 17 -23.13 -18.71 19.79
C VAL A 17 -22.06 -18.65 20.87
N LEU A 18 -21.99 -19.65 21.76
CA LEU A 18 -20.99 -19.73 22.83
C LEU A 18 -19.63 -20.25 22.35
N TRP A 19 -19.60 -21.01 21.26
CA TRP A 19 -18.37 -21.56 20.66
C TRP A 19 -17.27 -20.53 20.40
N PRO A 20 -17.52 -19.34 19.81
CA PRO A 20 -16.48 -18.32 19.64
C PRO A 20 -15.99 -17.70 20.96
N PHE A 21 -16.78 -17.78 22.04
CA PHE A 21 -16.45 -17.20 23.34
C PHE A 21 -15.67 -18.19 24.22
N LEU A 22 -15.96 -19.49 24.13
CA LEU A 22 -15.26 -20.55 24.87
C LEU A 22 -14.00 -21.04 24.17
N ARG A 23 -13.87 -20.82 22.85
CA ARG A 23 -12.58 -20.96 22.21
C ARG A 23 -11.72 -19.78 22.66
N PRO A 24 -10.58 -20.00 23.35
CA PRO A 24 -9.58 -18.95 23.44
C PRO A 24 -9.17 -18.65 22.01
N GLN A 25 -9.76 -17.62 21.42
CA GLN A 25 -9.14 -16.99 20.27
C GLN A 25 -7.76 -16.59 20.78
N PRO A 26 -6.65 -17.06 20.17
CA PRO A 26 -5.37 -16.43 20.44
C PRO A 26 -5.64 -14.95 20.21
N VAL A 27 -5.50 -14.15 21.27
CA VAL A 27 -5.63 -12.70 21.22
C VAL A 27 -4.63 -12.26 20.15
N GLY A 28 -5.11 -12.02 18.92
CA GLY A 28 -4.25 -11.95 17.73
C GLY A 28 -4.78 -12.59 16.44
N ALA A 29 -5.88 -13.36 16.45
CA ALA A 29 -6.54 -13.79 15.20
C ALA A 29 -7.37 -12.65 14.58
N VAL A 30 -6.69 -11.58 14.19
CA VAL A 30 -7.17 -10.60 13.20
C VAL A 30 -7.45 -11.39 11.91
N PRO A 31 -8.54 -11.12 11.16
CA PRO A 31 -8.74 -11.74 9.85
C PRO A 31 -7.47 -11.56 9.04
N ALA A 32 -7.01 -12.64 8.41
CA ALA A 32 -5.73 -12.76 7.72
C ALA A 32 -5.53 -11.76 6.57
N THR A 33 -5.39 -10.48 6.86
CA THR A 33 -4.38 -9.65 6.22
C THR A 33 -3.07 -10.09 6.83
N GLY A 34 -2.06 -10.40 6.03
CA GLY A 34 -0.78 -10.95 6.49
C GLY A 34 0.08 -9.95 7.28
N GLU A 35 -0.52 -9.05 8.05
CA GLU A 35 0.17 -8.06 8.87
C GLU A 35 0.52 -8.65 10.25
N ASP A 36 1.78 -8.45 10.66
CA ASP A 36 2.26 -8.92 11.96
C ASP A 36 1.49 -8.21 13.09
N PRO A 37 0.97 -8.93 14.09
CA PRO A 37 0.18 -8.34 15.17
C PRO A 37 0.95 -7.29 15.98
N ARG A 38 2.28 -7.39 16.07
CA ARG A 38 3.14 -6.38 16.73
C ARG A 38 3.18 -5.09 15.93
N LEU A 39 3.23 -5.21 14.60
CA LEU A 39 3.24 -4.06 13.69
C LEU A 39 1.88 -3.34 13.72
N ALA A 40 0.78 -4.10 13.72
CA ALA A 40 -0.57 -3.56 13.86
C ALA A 40 -0.77 -2.77 15.17
N GLU A 41 -0.25 -3.27 16.29
CA GLU A 41 -0.31 -2.57 17.58
C GLU A 41 0.46 -1.23 17.53
N LEU A 42 1.66 -1.21 16.95
CA LEU A 42 2.44 0.03 16.80
C LEU A 42 1.71 1.05 15.92
N TYR A 43 1.05 0.60 14.85
CA TYR A 43 0.24 1.46 14.00
C TYR A 43 -0.98 2.05 14.74
N SER A 44 -1.66 1.24 15.56
CA SER A 44 -2.71 1.71 16.46
C SER A 44 -2.18 2.79 17.42
N GLN A 45 -1.01 2.56 18.02
CA GLN A 45 -0.39 3.51 18.93
C GLN A 45 0.00 4.84 18.25
N ARG A 46 0.53 4.78 17.03
CA ARG A 46 0.78 5.97 16.20
C ARG A 46 -0.50 6.77 15.98
N ASP A 47 -1.59 6.09 15.62
CA ASP A 47 -2.85 6.74 15.29
C ASP A 47 -3.46 7.43 16.52
N MET A 48 -3.37 6.81 17.69
CA MET A 48 -3.75 7.44 18.97
C MET A 48 -2.94 8.71 19.24
N LEU A 49 -1.62 8.68 19.05
CA LEU A 49 -0.76 9.86 19.24
C LEU A 49 -1.08 10.98 18.24
N TYR A 50 -1.39 10.63 16.99
CA TYR A 50 -1.80 11.60 15.99
C TYR A 50 -3.15 12.23 16.29
N GLN A 51 -4.11 11.47 16.83
CA GLN A 51 -5.36 12.05 17.33
C GLN A 51 -5.09 13.01 18.48
N ALA A 52 -4.29 12.61 19.47
CA ALA A 52 -3.95 13.48 20.61
C ALA A 52 -3.32 14.82 20.18
N ILE A 53 -2.46 14.82 19.15
CA ILE A 53 -1.88 16.06 18.59
C ILE A 53 -2.95 16.93 17.92
N ARG A 54 -3.88 16.32 17.19
CA ARG A 54 -5.00 17.03 16.55
C ARG A 54 -5.94 17.64 17.59
N ASP A 55 -6.28 16.88 18.63
CA ASP A 55 -7.14 17.32 19.72
C ASP A 55 -6.50 18.47 20.49
N ALA A 56 -5.20 18.38 20.83
CA ALA A 56 -4.47 19.48 21.47
C ALA A 56 -4.47 20.77 20.63
N ARG A 57 -4.36 20.64 19.30
CA ARG A 57 -4.45 21.79 18.39
C ARG A 57 -5.86 22.38 18.37
N PHE A 58 -6.88 21.54 18.39
CA PHE A 58 -8.27 21.98 18.48
C PHE A 58 -8.55 22.70 19.80
N ASP A 59 -8.01 22.21 20.91
CA ASP A 59 -8.15 22.85 22.22
C ASP A 59 -7.46 24.23 22.27
N LEU A 60 -6.31 24.40 21.62
CA LEU A 60 -5.70 25.73 21.42
C LEU A 60 -6.62 26.64 20.58
N GLN A 61 -7.16 26.15 19.47
CA GLN A 61 -8.05 26.93 18.59
C GLN A 61 -9.35 27.34 19.27
N THR A 62 -9.86 26.51 20.18
CA THR A 62 -11.05 26.82 20.99
C THR A 62 -10.73 27.66 22.23
N GLY A 63 -9.46 27.98 22.47
CA GLY A 63 -9.02 28.81 23.60
C GLY A 63 -9.00 28.07 24.94
N LYS A 64 -9.12 26.75 24.96
CA LYS A 64 -9.02 25.94 26.18
C LYS A 64 -7.58 25.77 26.66
N LEU A 65 -6.62 25.82 25.73
CA LEU A 65 -5.19 25.81 26.03
C LEU A 65 -4.55 27.15 25.71
N SER A 66 -3.56 27.53 26.53
CA SER A 66 -2.63 28.60 26.19
C SER A 66 -1.64 28.14 25.12
N GLN A 67 -1.00 29.08 24.41
CA GLN A 67 0.01 28.77 23.41
C GLN A 67 1.21 28.03 24.03
N GLU A 68 1.66 28.48 25.20
CA GLU A 68 2.81 27.88 25.91
C GLU A 68 2.51 26.45 26.39
N ASP A 69 1.32 26.20 26.91
CA ASP A 69 0.90 24.84 27.30
C ASP A 69 0.80 23.92 26.09
N TYR A 70 0.23 24.43 24.98
CA TYR A 70 0.14 23.69 23.74
C TYR A 70 1.52 23.30 23.22
N ASP A 71 2.48 24.23 23.19
CA ASP A 71 3.81 23.97 22.68
C ASP A 71 4.55 22.91 23.51
N GLN A 72 4.42 22.97 24.85
CA GLN A 72 4.99 21.95 25.74
C GLN A 72 4.35 20.57 25.54
N GLN A 73 3.02 20.50 25.46
CA GLN A 73 2.31 19.22 25.27
C GLN A 73 2.57 18.63 23.89
N ALA A 74 2.50 19.46 22.84
CA ALA A 74 2.74 19.05 21.46
C ALA A 74 4.17 18.56 21.27
N ALA A 75 5.17 19.18 21.92
CA ALA A 75 6.55 18.72 21.87
C ALA A 75 6.69 17.28 22.40
N ARG A 76 6.08 16.98 23.56
CA ARG A 76 6.10 15.63 24.16
C ARG A 76 5.38 14.60 23.28
N LEU A 77 4.20 14.93 22.77
CA LEU A 77 3.43 14.04 21.89
C LEU A 77 4.20 13.73 20.59
N LYS A 78 4.84 14.74 19.99
CA LYS A 78 5.68 14.55 18.79
C LYS A 78 6.90 13.68 19.06
N GLN A 79 7.55 13.84 20.22
CA GLN A 79 8.66 12.99 20.63
C GLN A 79 8.22 11.52 20.76
N ASN A 80 7.07 11.28 21.39
CA ASN A 80 6.50 9.94 21.52
C ASN A 80 6.14 9.34 20.14
N ALA A 81 5.51 10.13 19.27
CA ALA A 81 5.17 9.68 17.91
C ALA A 81 6.42 9.32 17.11
N ALA A 82 7.48 10.13 17.20
CA ALA A 82 8.76 9.84 16.56
C ALA A 82 9.41 8.55 17.11
N ALA A 83 9.25 8.25 18.41
CA ALA A 83 9.74 7.00 18.99
C ALA A 83 8.99 5.77 18.46
N VAL A 84 7.65 5.86 18.35
CA VAL A 84 6.83 4.77 17.78
C VAL A 84 7.15 4.55 16.30
N LEU A 85 7.31 5.62 15.51
CA LEU A 85 7.68 5.50 14.10
C LEU A 85 9.03 4.78 13.91
N ARG A 86 10.03 5.06 14.75
CA ARG A 86 11.30 4.31 14.69
C ARG A 86 11.14 2.83 14.99
N GLN A 87 10.24 2.46 15.90
CA GLN A 87 9.95 1.06 16.22
C GLN A 87 9.25 0.36 15.05
N ILE A 88 8.33 1.06 14.36
CA ILE A 88 7.71 0.59 13.13
C ILE A 88 8.78 0.32 12.08
N ASP A 89 9.63 1.32 11.76
CA ASP A 89 10.69 1.17 10.76
C ASP A 89 11.62 -0.02 11.06
N GLN A 90 12.01 -0.20 12.34
CA GLN A 90 12.84 -1.31 12.78
C GLN A 90 12.16 -2.67 12.63
N LEU A 91 10.86 -2.74 12.95
CA LEU A 91 10.10 -3.98 12.87
C LEU A 91 9.79 -4.34 11.43
N GLU A 92 9.42 -3.37 10.60
CA GLU A 92 9.24 -3.58 9.15
C GLU A 92 10.52 -4.11 8.51
N THR A 93 11.68 -3.54 8.86
CA THR A 93 12.98 -4.04 8.39
C THR A 93 13.24 -5.49 8.81
N GLN A 94 12.76 -5.93 9.98
CA GLN A 94 12.88 -7.32 10.44
C GLN A 94 11.90 -8.27 9.76
N LEU A 95 10.70 -7.78 9.45
CA LEU A 95 9.62 -8.56 8.83
C LEU A 95 9.85 -8.79 7.34
N VAL A 96 10.54 -7.87 6.67
CA VAL A 96 11.05 -8.07 5.32
C VAL A 96 12.14 -9.14 5.39
N SER A 97 11.76 -10.39 5.15
CA SER A 97 12.69 -11.52 5.15
C SER A 97 13.65 -11.36 3.97
N PRO A 98 14.99 -11.39 4.18
CA PRO A 98 15.96 -11.30 3.10
C PRO A 98 15.82 -12.43 2.07
N LYS A 99 15.15 -13.54 2.45
CA LYS A 99 14.81 -14.61 1.52
C LYS A 99 13.69 -14.24 0.57
N LEU A 100 12.67 -13.51 1.04
CA LEU A 100 11.57 -13.05 0.21
C LEU A 100 12.07 -11.99 -0.78
N ASP A 101 12.93 -11.07 -0.32
CA ASP A 101 13.59 -10.11 -1.19
C ASP A 101 14.47 -10.80 -2.24
N ALA A 102 15.28 -11.79 -1.85
CA ALA A 102 16.10 -12.55 -2.78
C ALA A 102 15.27 -13.36 -3.80
N GLU A 103 14.10 -13.87 -3.39
CA GLU A 103 13.19 -14.59 -4.28
C GLU A 103 12.49 -13.64 -5.27
N ILE A 104 12.06 -12.46 -4.79
CA ILE A 104 11.54 -11.39 -5.66
C ILE A 104 12.62 -10.92 -6.64
N GLU A 105 13.86 -10.70 -6.19
CA GLU A 105 14.98 -10.31 -7.04
C GLU A 105 15.33 -11.40 -8.09
N ALA A 106 15.31 -12.67 -7.69
CA ALA A 106 15.52 -13.80 -8.61
C ALA A 106 14.43 -13.86 -9.69
N GLU A 107 13.17 -13.65 -9.32
CA GLU A 107 12.04 -13.60 -10.24
C GLU A 107 12.10 -12.36 -11.15
N VAL A 108 12.53 -11.20 -10.64
CA VAL A 108 12.76 -10.01 -11.46
C VAL A 108 13.91 -10.21 -12.43
N MET A 109 14.98 -10.91 -12.04
CA MET A 109 16.10 -11.25 -12.94
C MET A 109 15.64 -12.20 -14.05
N SER A 110 14.86 -13.24 -13.73
CA SER A 110 14.33 -14.17 -14.73
C SER A 110 13.36 -13.45 -15.70
N ALA A 111 12.57 -12.51 -15.22
CA ALA A 111 11.68 -11.69 -16.05
C ALA A 111 12.41 -10.65 -16.90
N ARG A 112 13.57 -10.15 -16.44
CA ARG A 112 14.43 -9.20 -17.18
C ARG A 112 15.35 -9.89 -18.19
N GLU A 113 15.49 -11.21 -18.15
CA GLU A 113 16.13 -11.95 -19.23
C GLU A 113 15.26 -11.88 -20.49
N ILE A 114 15.52 -10.85 -21.30
CA ILE A 114 14.99 -10.76 -22.66
C ILE A 114 15.38 -12.06 -23.39
N PRO A 115 14.42 -12.87 -23.88
CA PRO A 115 14.74 -14.12 -24.55
C PRO A 115 15.72 -13.87 -25.71
N PRO A 116 16.70 -14.77 -25.94
CA PRO A 116 17.75 -14.58 -26.95
C PRO A 116 17.21 -14.42 -28.38
N ALA A 117 15.92 -14.72 -28.60
CA ALA A 117 15.19 -14.41 -29.83
C ALA A 117 15.12 -12.90 -30.16
N LEU A 118 15.22 -12.00 -29.18
CA LEU A 118 15.20 -10.55 -29.38
C LEU A 118 16.60 -9.90 -29.37
N LYS A 119 17.65 -10.62 -28.94
CA LYS A 119 19.04 -10.12 -28.92
C LYS A 119 19.73 -10.19 -30.29
N LYS A 120 19.21 -10.94 -31.26
CA LYS A 120 19.80 -11.09 -32.61
C LYS A 120 19.67 -9.88 -33.55
N SER A 121 19.14 -8.74 -33.09
CA SER A 121 19.08 -7.51 -33.90
C SER A 121 20.05 -6.40 -33.45
N ALA A 122 20.90 -6.64 -32.45
CA ALA A 122 21.76 -5.60 -31.87
C ALA A 122 23.24 -5.64 -32.30
N SER A 123 23.62 -6.43 -33.31
CA SER A 123 24.99 -6.35 -33.86
C SER A 123 24.99 -6.42 -35.39
N ASN A 124 25.00 -5.23 -36.00
CA ASN A 124 25.56 -4.90 -37.30
C ASN A 124 25.19 -5.81 -38.51
N GLY A 125 24.11 -5.45 -39.23
CA GLY A 125 23.80 -6.02 -40.54
C GLY A 125 22.35 -5.82 -40.99
N GLU A 126 22.11 -4.73 -41.72
CA GLU A 126 20.97 -4.50 -42.63
C GLU A 126 19.55 -4.76 -42.08
N VAL A 127 18.93 -3.71 -41.55
CA VAL A 127 17.49 -3.67 -41.26
C VAL A 127 16.71 -3.74 -42.58
N LYS A 128 16.35 -4.96 -43.00
CA LYS A 128 15.38 -5.17 -44.07
C LYS A 128 14.03 -4.66 -43.57
N ARG A 129 13.68 -3.43 -43.97
CA ARG A 129 12.37 -2.81 -43.72
C ARG A 129 11.26 -3.80 -44.08
N VAL A 130 10.55 -4.29 -43.07
CA VAL A 130 9.20 -4.81 -43.28
C VAL A 130 8.31 -3.58 -43.39
N THR A 131 8.06 -3.16 -44.63
CA THR A 131 7.11 -2.10 -44.96
C THR A 131 5.69 -2.59 -44.67
N ARG A 132 5.23 -2.37 -43.43
CA ARG A 132 3.88 -1.85 -43.20
C ARG A 132 4.06 -0.50 -42.53
N ALA A 133 3.71 0.55 -43.27
CA ALA A 133 3.73 1.92 -42.83
C ALA A 133 2.78 2.10 -41.62
N SER A 134 3.32 2.07 -40.40
CA SER A 134 2.67 2.69 -39.25
C SER A 134 3.51 3.91 -38.90
N THR A 135 3.15 5.05 -39.49
CA THR A 135 3.66 6.37 -39.12
C THR A 135 2.95 6.85 -37.86
N ASP A 136 3.02 6.06 -36.78
CA ASP A 136 2.50 6.50 -35.49
C ASP A 136 3.59 7.38 -34.84
N ARG A 137 3.51 8.68 -35.12
CA ARG A 137 4.22 9.70 -34.33
C ARG A 137 3.48 9.84 -33.00
N PHE A 138 4.19 10.17 -31.92
CA PHE A 138 3.57 10.40 -30.61
C PHE A 138 3.97 11.77 -30.08
N CYS A 139 3.07 12.43 -29.35
CA CYS A 139 3.32 13.72 -28.75
C CYS A 139 4.33 13.60 -27.61
N GLY A 140 5.45 14.33 -27.70
CA GLY A 140 6.47 14.35 -26.65
C GLY A 140 6.03 14.97 -25.32
N ARG A 141 4.88 15.67 -25.28
CA ARG A 141 4.36 16.28 -24.06
C ARG A 141 3.36 15.41 -23.31
N CYS A 142 2.43 14.74 -24.00
CA CYS A 142 1.33 14.00 -23.37
C CYS A 142 1.21 12.54 -23.82
N GLY A 143 2.06 12.08 -24.74
CA GLY A 143 2.11 10.69 -25.22
C GLY A 143 0.97 10.28 -26.16
N ALA A 144 0.13 11.21 -26.63
CA ALA A 144 -0.94 10.89 -27.57
C ALA A 144 -0.40 10.57 -28.97
N SER A 145 -1.04 9.64 -29.69
CA SER A 145 -0.76 9.39 -31.10
C SER A 145 -1.07 10.62 -31.96
N LEU A 146 -0.12 10.96 -32.83
CA LEU A 146 -0.16 12.06 -33.78
C LEU A 146 -0.38 11.51 -35.18
N ARG A 147 -1.22 12.20 -35.94
CA ARG A 147 -1.41 11.93 -37.36
C ARG A 147 -0.27 12.54 -38.17
N PRO A 148 0.01 12.05 -39.39
CA PRO A 148 1.14 12.51 -40.21
C PRO A 148 1.18 14.01 -40.54
N ASN A 149 0.06 14.74 -40.43
CA ASN A 149 -0.02 16.17 -40.74
C ASN A 149 -0.44 17.02 -39.53
N ASP A 150 -0.33 16.49 -38.30
CA ASP A 150 -0.64 17.25 -37.09
C ASP A 150 0.47 18.27 -36.82
N VAL A 151 0.15 19.57 -36.93
CA VAL A 151 1.03 20.69 -36.51
C VAL A 151 0.97 20.86 -34.98
N PHE A 152 -0.14 20.45 -34.37
CA PHE A 152 -0.37 20.47 -32.92
C PHE A 152 -1.03 19.17 -32.47
N CYS A 153 -0.76 18.76 -31.24
CA CYS A 153 -1.40 17.59 -30.64
C CYS A 153 -2.87 17.85 -30.32
N GLY A 154 -3.80 17.11 -30.94
CA GLY A 154 -5.23 17.22 -30.67
C GLY A 154 -5.69 16.90 -29.24
N LYS A 155 -4.81 16.29 -28.42
CA LYS A 155 -5.11 15.97 -27.01
C LYS A 155 -4.65 17.04 -26.02
N CYS A 156 -3.49 17.66 -26.24
CA CYS A 156 -2.88 18.60 -25.27
C CYS A 156 -2.50 19.97 -25.84
N GLY A 157 -2.71 20.20 -27.14
CA GLY A 157 -2.42 21.46 -27.82
C GLY A 157 -0.94 21.80 -28.01
N ALA A 158 -0.01 20.90 -27.65
CA ALA A 158 1.43 21.15 -27.84
C ALA A 158 1.80 21.19 -29.33
N PRO A 159 2.69 22.10 -29.75
CA PRO A 159 3.25 22.08 -31.10
C PRO A 159 4.04 20.79 -31.34
N VAL A 160 3.99 20.29 -32.56
CA VAL A 160 4.74 19.11 -33.01
C VAL A 160 5.87 19.62 -33.90
N ASP A 161 7.11 19.50 -33.42
CA ASP A 161 8.28 19.81 -34.24
C ASP A 161 8.40 18.76 -35.35
N GLN A 162 8.47 19.20 -36.61
CA GLN A 162 8.55 18.33 -37.80
C GLN A 162 9.89 17.61 -37.91
#